data_AF-A0A656GJW5-F1
#
_entry.id   AF-A0A656GJW5-F1
#
_cell.length_a   1.000
_cell.length_b   1.000
_cell.length_c   1.000
_cell.angle_alpha   90.00
_cell.angle_beta   90.00
_cell.angle_gamma   90.00
#
_symmetry.space_group_name_H-M   'P 1'
#
loop_
_entity.id
_entity.type
_entity.pdbx_description
1 polymer ?
#
loop_
_entity_poly.entity_id
_entity_poly.type
_entity_poly.pdbx_seq_one_letter_code
_entity_poly.pdbx_strand_id
1 'polypeptide(L)' 'MPEVPDDYVHRIGRTGRAGADGVSISFAGEDDSYQLPAIEEKLGRKISCETPPTHLLRAVVRQTT' A
#
# COMPACT_ATOMS: atom_id res chain seq x y z
N MET A 1 6.03 2.11 0.42
CA MET A 1 5.71 0.87 1.14
C MET A 1 6.89 0.51 2.03
N PRO A 2 6.66 -0.06 3.23
CA PRO A 2 7.78 -0.42 4.11
C PRO A 2 8.67 -1.48 3.45
N GLU A 3 9.98 -1.32 3.58
CA GLU A 3 10.97 -2.25 3.03
C GLU A 3 10.97 -3.60 3.78
N VAL A 4 10.57 -3.58 5.04
CA VAL A 4 10.43 -4.79 5.88
C VAL A 4 8.95 -5.21 5.88
N PRO A 5 8.59 -6.38 5.32
CA PRO A 5 7.20 -6.85 5.26
C PRO A 5 6.51 -6.98 6.62
N ASP A 6 7.24 -7.39 7.66
CA ASP A 6 6.70 -7.48 9.03
C ASP A 6 6.19 -6.14 9.56
N ASP A 7 6.84 -5.03 9.18
CA ASP A 7 6.37 -3.69 9.56
C ASP A 7 5.03 -3.35 8.93
N TYR A 8 4.74 -3.86 7.71
CA TYR A 8 3.43 -3.69 7.10
C TYR A 8 2.34 -4.36 7.94
N VAL A 9 2.57 -5.61 8.37
CA VAL A 9 1.63 -6.37 9.21
C VAL A 9 1.38 -5.66 10.54
N HIS A 10 2.44 -5.17 11.20
CA HIS A 10 2.32 -4.43 12.45
C HIS A 10 1.56 -3.11 12.32
N ARG A 11 1.68 -2.42 11.18
CA ARG A 11 0.94 -1.18 10.87
C ARG A 11 -0.54 -1.45 10.65
N ILE A 12 -0.88 -2.41 9.81
CA ILE A 12 -2.28 -2.67 9.46
C ILE A 12 -3.05 -3.39 10.58
N GLY A 13 -2.37 -4.11 11.47
CA GLY A 13 -2.98 -4.87 12.58
C GLY A 13 -3.67 -4.02 13.66
N ARG A 14 -3.78 -2.70 13.48
CA ARG A 14 -4.41 -1.77 14.42
C ARG A 14 -5.83 -1.32 14.02
N THR A 15 -6.32 -1.76 12.86
CA THR A 15 -7.55 -1.22 12.27
C THR A 15 -8.82 -1.91 12.75
N GLY A 16 -8.77 -3.17 13.21
CA GLY A 16 -9.92 -3.92 13.75
C GLY A 16 -9.96 -3.94 15.28
N ARG A 17 -11.16 -3.84 15.88
CA ARG A 17 -11.38 -3.95 17.33
C ARG A 17 -12.70 -4.66 17.63
N ALA A 18 -12.74 -5.42 18.73
CA ALA A 18 -13.98 -6.01 19.29
C ALA A 18 -14.86 -6.76 18.27
N GLY A 19 -14.25 -7.52 17.37
CA GLY A 19 -14.96 -8.31 16.35
C GLY A 19 -15.46 -7.50 15.14
N ALA A 20 -15.19 -6.21 15.07
CA ALA A 20 -15.46 -5.39 13.89
C ALA A 20 -14.30 -5.42 12.89
N ASP A 21 -14.64 -5.37 11.61
CA ASP A 21 -13.68 -5.26 10.53
C ASP A 21 -12.96 -3.90 10.55
N GLY A 22 -11.68 -3.93 10.17
CA GLY A 22 -10.83 -2.74 10.04
C GLY A 22 -10.36 -2.56 8.61
N VAL A 23 -10.25 -1.30 8.17
CA VAL A 23 -9.75 -0.97 6.83
C VAL A 23 -8.41 -0.25 6.95
N SER A 24 -7.44 -0.67 6.12
CA SER A 24 -6.16 0.02 5.93
C SER A 24 -6.01 0.37 4.46
N ILE A 25 -5.70 1.63 4.18
CA ILE A 25 -5.46 2.14 2.82
C ILE A 25 -4.02 2.62 2.77
N SER A 26 -3.31 2.17 1.75
CA SER A 26 -1.90 2.47 1.52
C SER A 26 -1.74 3.23 0.22
N PHE A 27 -0.98 4.32 0.23
CA PHE A 27 -0.54 4.99 -1.00
C PHE A 27 0.81 4.42 -1.41
N ALA A 28 0.92 4.00 -2.66
CA ALA A 28 2.14 3.47 -3.23
C ALA A 28 2.38 4.10 -4.61
N GLY A 29 3.58 4.63 -4.81
CA GLY A 29 4.08 5.05 -6.12
C GLY A 29 4.85 3.93 -6.84
N GLU A 30 5.55 4.31 -7.91
CA GLU A 30 6.38 3.41 -8.73
C GLU A 30 7.42 2.66 -7.88
N ASP A 31 8.21 3.39 -7.09
CA ASP A 31 9.28 2.80 -6.26
C ASP A 31 8.73 1.95 -5.10
N ASP A 32 7.54 2.31 -4.60
CA ASP A 32 6.90 1.58 -3.51
C ASP A 32 6.34 0.22 -3.96
N SER A 33 6.01 0.10 -5.25
CA SER A 33 5.41 -1.10 -5.81
C SER A 33 6.35 -2.31 -5.77
N TYR A 34 7.67 -2.08 -5.74
CA TYR A 34 8.67 -3.14 -5.61
C TYR A 34 8.61 -3.91 -4.29
N GLN A 35 8.05 -3.31 -3.24
CA GLN A 35 7.92 -3.96 -1.93
C GLN A 35 6.65 -4.83 -1.83
N LEU A 36 5.68 -4.66 -2.74
CA LEU A 36 4.40 -5.38 -2.69
C LEU A 36 4.55 -6.90 -2.72
N PRO A 37 5.38 -7.52 -3.58
CA PRO A 37 5.48 -8.98 -3.64
C PRO A 37 5.86 -9.62 -2.30
N ALA A 38 6.85 -9.06 -1.60
CA ALA A 38 7.29 -9.58 -0.30
C ALA A 38 6.24 -9.36 0.80
N ILE A 39 5.53 -8.23 0.75
CA ILE A 39 4.40 -7.95 1.65
C ILE A 39 3.25 -8.93 1.43
N GLU A 40 2.88 -9.19 0.17
CA GLU A 40 1.80 -10.11 -0.20
C GLU A 40 2.14 -11.56 0.15
N GLU A 41 3.39 -11.98 -0.05
CA GLU A 41 3.88 -13.28 0.40
C GLU A 41 3.74 -13.42 1.92
N LYS A 42 4.15 -12.40 2.68
CA LYS A 42 4.02 -12.37 4.14
C LYS A 42 2.56 -12.40 4.60
N LEU A 43 1.66 -11.73 3.88
CA LEU A 43 0.22 -11.72 4.16
C LEU A 43 -0.48 -13.02 3.73
N GLY A 44 0.13 -13.81 2.84
CA GLY A 44 -0.49 -14.98 2.21
C GLY A 44 -1.63 -14.64 1.25
N ARG A 45 -1.76 -13.37 0.82
CA ARG A 45 -2.81 -12.92 -0.12
C ARG A 45 -2.37 -11.68 -0.90
N LYS A 46 -2.99 -11.48 -2.06
CA LYS A 46 -2.83 -10.27 -2.88
C LYS A 46 -3.55 -9.06 -2.28
N ILE A 47 -2.99 -7.88 -2.48
CA ILE A 47 -3.58 -6.59 -2.09
C ILE A 47 -4.30 -5.99 -3.29
N SER A 48 -5.56 -5.57 -3.11
CA SER A 48 -6.29 -4.84 -4.16
C SER A 48 -5.63 -3.48 -4.37
N CYS A 49 -5.21 -3.21 -5.61
CA CYS A 49 -4.60 -1.95 -6.00
C CYS A 49 -5.55 -1.24 -6.97
N GLU A 50 -5.91 -0.01 -6.63
CA GLU A 50 -6.79 0.84 -7.45
C GLU A 50 -6.05 2.11 -7.82
N THR A 51 -6.15 2.51 -9.09
CA THR A 51 -5.64 3.81 -9.52
C THR A 51 -6.69 4.87 -9.18
N PRO A 52 -6.30 5.99 -8.55
CA PRO A 52 -7.26 7.06 -8.27
C PRO A 52 -7.85 7.62 -9.58
N PRO A 53 -9.10 8.09 -9.55
CA PRO A 53 -9.77 8.61 -10.74
C PRO A 53 -9.03 9.79 -11.34
N THR A 54 -9.07 9.90 -12.67
CA THR A 54 -8.26 10.86 -13.44
C THR A 54 -8.43 12.32 -13.01
N HIS A 55 -9.61 12.72 -12.54
CA HIS A 55 -9.87 14.09 -12.08
C HIS A 55 -9.14 14.48 -10.78
N LEU A 56 -8.60 13.50 -10.04
CA LEU A 56 -7.77 13.72 -8.86
C LEU A 56 -6.27 13.71 -9.19
N LEU A 57 -5.90 13.37 -10.43
CA LEU A 57 -4.51 13.30 -10.85
C LEU A 57 -4.03 14.66 -11.36
N ARG A 58 -2.81 15.03 -10.95
CA ARG A 58 -2.04 16.14 -11.54
C ARG A 58 -0.82 15.57 -12.24
N ALA A 59 -0.58 15.99 -13.48
CA ALA A 59 0.65 15.62 -14.19
C ALA A 59 1.87 16.10 -13.41
N VAL A 60 2.76 15.16 -13.06
CA VAL A 60 4.05 15.46 -12.44
C VAL A 60 5.06 15.69 -13.57
N VAL A 61 5.60 16.90 -13.67
CA VAL A 61 6.71 17.19 -14.56
C VAL A 61 7.97 16.64 -13.91
N ARG A 62 8.48 15.51 -14.40
CA ARG A 62 9.77 14.97 -13.93
C ARG A 62 10.87 15.90 -14.46
N GLN A 63 11.57 16.57 -13.55
CA GLN A 63 12.77 17.33 -13.93
C GLN A 63 13.82 16.32 -14.38
N THR A 64 14.18 16.36 -15.66
CA THR A 64 15.25 15.55 -16.23
C THR A 64 16.55 16.25 -15.89
N THR A 65 17.42 15.60 -15.10
CA THR A 65 18.81 16.00 -14.91
C THR A 65 19.66 15.43 -16.02
#